data_AF-A0A350CZM2-F1
#
_entry.id   AF-A0A350CZM2-F1
#
_cell.length_a   1.000
_cell.length_b   1.000
_cell.length_c   1.000
_cell.angle_alpha   90.00
_cell.angle_beta   90.00
_cell.angle_gamma   90.00
#
_symmetry.space_group_name_H-M   'P 1'
#
loop_
_entity.id
_entity.type
_entity.pdbx_description
1 polymer ?
#
loop_
_entity_poly.entity_id
_entity_poly.type
_entity_poly.pdbx_seq_one_letter_code
_entity_poly.pdbx_strand_id
1 'polypeptide(L)'
;MVREALKLLFLITAYNFILHYLSGFLPFDLFPQNLEDILIVLSIVSALYLAWLFGYREKTVIWLAYVSFFQVVGLSLVRQDYTVIPQFVPPLLITVLLIWLFESPVEKRVKELEENRKKLEEELLRNEEELSRLTEQINILKELIEGLSKEKENIEKQLERLKQEESIERQALEREKEELNRRLEENQKKLKDYMERLEKLTRVNKELFEMIEIMQEKEPKGGKEELIRLRQERKRLSRELIQLQELLEELSQENIELSQRYENIKQAFEKELREKELLKLEIENLKGSLVSSKDIYEEIFNIFFDNIEFEEKAIREFIQLNVEAKKEFIKELFLLNMKNYDDKFESMKGYKNILKLKPAGGRIYFTFGEKKRWKVLGMLWGEDDKTKNRYVRELLVKYKR
;
A
#
# COMPACT_ATOMS: atom_id res chain seq x y z
N MET A 1 53.40 -12.23 10.59
CA MET A 1 54.84 -12.51 10.44
C MET A 1 55.39 -13.53 11.44
N VAL A 2 55.71 -13.20 12.71
CA VAL A 2 56.36 -14.16 13.64
C VAL A 2 55.54 -15.44 13.86
N ARG A 3 54.22 -15.29 14.04
CA ARG A 3 53.30 -16.43 14.21
C ARG A 3 53.20 -17.33 12.98
N GLU A 4 53.33 -16.78 11.78
CA GLU A 4 53.28 -17.54 10.52
C GLU A 4 54.60 -18.27 10.28
N ALA A 5 55.72 -17.61 10.53
CA ALA A 5 57.04 -18.22 10.47
C ALA A 5 57.16 -19.40 11.45
N LEU A 6 56.64 -19.28 12.67
CA LEU A 6 56.61 -20.37 13.65
C LEU A 6 55.73 -21.55 13.19
N LYS A 7 54.58 -21.28 12.56
CA LYS A 7 53.73 -22.34 11.99
C LYS A 7 54.40 -23.05 10.83
N LEU A 8 55.07 -22.32 9.94
CA LEU A 8 55.81 -22.90 8.82
C LEU A 8 56.97 -23.76 9.32
N LEU A 9 57.73 -23.26 10.29
CA LEU A 9 58.81 -24.02 10.92
C LEU A 9 58.27 -25.29 11.59
N PHE A 10 57.14 -25.21 12.28
CA PHE A 10 56.46 -26.38 12.84
C PHE A 10 56.02 -27.39 11.77
N LEU A 11 55.42 -26.92 10.67
CA LEU A 11 54.97 -27.79 9.57
C LEU A 11 56.14 -28.49 8.88
N ILE A 12 57.24 -27.76 8.62
CA ILE A 12 58.46 -28.31 8.03
C ILE A 12 59.09 -29.35 8.96
N THR A 13 59.23 -29.04 10.25
CA THR A 13 59.84 -29.96 11.23
C THR A 13 58.97 -31.19 11.45
N ALA A 14 57.65 -31.03 11.54
CA ALA A 14 56.71 -32.13 11.63
C ALA A 14 56.76 -33.03 10.40
N TYR A 15 56.83 -32.45 9.20
CA TYR A 15 56.93 -33.23 7.95
C TYR A 15 58.21 -34.06 7.87
N ASN A 16 59.36 -33.45 8.17
CA ASN A 16 60.63 -34.17 8.20
C ASN A 16 60.66 -35.24 9.30
N PHE A 17 60.04 -34.98 10.46
CA PHE A 17 59.89 -35.98 11.52
C PHE A 17 59.02 -37.17 11.09
N ILE A 18 57.93 -36.92 10.36
CA ILE A 18 57.08 -37.97 9.79
C ILE A 18 57.86 -38.81 8.77
N LEU A 19 58.65 -38.17 7.89
CA LEU A 19 59.50 -38.89 6.95
C LEU A 19 60.57 -39.73 7.66
N HIS A 20 61.18 -39.20 8.73
CA HIS A 20 62.15 -39.93 9.53
C HIS A 20 61.51 -41.13 10.23
N TYR A 21 60.32 -40.95 10.80
CA TYR A 21 59.54 -42.04 11.40
C TYR A 21 59.18 -43.11 10.36
N LEU A 22 58.75 -42.71 9.15
CA LEU A 22 58.43 -43.62 8.04
C LEU A 22 59.66 -44.40 7.55
N SER A 23 60.86 -43.81 7.64
CA SER A 23 62.10 -44.50 7.30
C SER A 23 62.29 -45.80 8.08
N GLY A 24 61.87 -45.83 9.35
CA GLY A 24 62.00 -47.01 10.20
C GLY A 24 61.09 -48.18 9.81
N PHE A 25 60.10 -47.94 8.94
CA PHE A 25 59.16 -48.95 8.44
C PHE A 25 59.47 -49.39 7.00
N LEU A 26 60.41 -48.74 6.32
CA LEU A 26 60.76 -49.03 4.94
C LEU A 26 62.01 -49.91 4.86
N PRO A 27 62.16 -50.74 3.80
CA PRO A 27 63.33 -51.60 3.62
C PRO A 27 64.59 -50.83 3.15
N PHE A 28 64.54 -49.50 3.11
CA PHE A 28 65.62 -48.61 2.69
C PHE A 28 65.65 -47.36 3.57
N ASP A 29 66.85 -46.86 3.86
CA ASP A 29 67.03 -45.66 4.68
C ASP A 29 66.65 -44.40 3.90
N LEU A 30 65.75 -43.60 4.46
CA LEU A 30 65.37 -42.28 3.93
C LEU A 30 66.29 -41.16 4.41
N PHE A 31 67.17 -41.43 5.38
CA PHE A 31 68.11 -40.44 5.86
C PHE A 31 69.51 -41.04 5.89
N PRO A 32 70.51 -40.34 5.33
CA PRO A 32 71.89 -40.77 5.38
C PRO A 32 72.41 -40.76 6.82
N GLN A 33 73.49 -41.49 7.10
CA GLN A 33 74.06 -41.60 8.45
C GLN A 33 74.96 -40.41 8.80
N ASN A 34 75.47 -39.70 7.79
CA ASN A 34 76.36 -38.56 7.96
C ASN A 34 75.56 -37.28 8.24
N LEU A 35 76.04 -36.47 9.19
CA LEU A 35 75.37 -35.24 9.61
C LEU A 35 75.26 -34.19 8.49
N GLU A 36 76.29 -34.06 7.65
CA GLU A 36 76.28 -33.17 6.47
C GLU A 36 75.19 -33.57 5.47
N ASP A 37 75.09 -34.86 5.19
CA ASP A 37 74.14 -35.41 4.21
C ASP A 37 72.69 -35.32 4.73
N ILE A 38 72.49 -35.47 6.05
CA ILE A 38 71.18 -35.25 6.70
C ILE A 38 70.71 -33.82 6.49
N LEU A 39 71.60 -32.83 6.68
CA LEU A 39 71.25 -31.42 6.49
C LEU A 39 70.87 -31.12 5.03
N ILE A 40 71.56 -31.75 4.07
CA ILE A 40 71.26 -31.59 2.64
C ILE A 40 69.89 -32.22 2.32
N VAL A 41 69.60 -33.44 2.76
CA VAL A 41 68.28 -34.08 2.55
C VAL A 41 67.16 -33.25 3.19
N LEU A 42 67.35 -32.82 4.45
CA LEU A 42 66.39 -31.95 5.14
C LEU A 42 66.13 -30.65 4.37
N SER A 43 67.17 -30.03 3.80
CA SER A 43 67.03 -28.79 3.04
C SER A 43 66.21 -28.99 1.76
N ILE A 44 66.48 -30.06 1.01
CA ILE A 44 65.79 -30.39 -0.25
C ILE A 44 64.32 -30.73 0.02
N VAL A 45 64.07 -31.61 0.98
CA VAL A 45 62.72 -32.05 1.37
C VAL A 45 61.90 -30.88 1.90
N SER A 46 62.52 -30.01 2.72
CA SER A 46 61.85 -28.80 3.24
C SER A 46 61.53 -27.80 2.14
N ALA A 47 62.43 -27.62 1.16
CA ALA A 47 62.20 -26.75 0.01
C ALA A 47 61.04 -27.24 -0.88
N LEU A 48 60.98 -28.55 -1.15
CA LEU A 48 59.88 -29.16 -1.91
C LEU A 48 58.54 -29.04 -1.17
N TYR A 49 58.54 -29.28 0.14
CA TYR A 49 57.34 -29.13 0.95
C TYR A 49 56.84 -27.68 1.02
N LEU A 50 57.75 -26.71 1.17
CA LEU A 50 57.41 -25.28 1.10
C LEU A 50 56.87 -24.88 -0.27
N ALA A 51 57.48 -25.38 -1.34
CA ALA A 51 57.00 -25.16 -2.69
C ALA A 51 55.59 -25.71 -2.92
N TRP A 52 55.25 -26.82 -2.28
CA TRP A 52 53.89 -27.36 -2.32
C TRP A 52 52.91 -26.52 -1.51
N LEU A 53 53.30 -26.04 -0.32
CA LEU A 53 52.42 -25.21 0.51
C LEU A 53 52.02 -23.89 -0.16
N PHE A 54 52.91 -23.30 -0.96
CA PHE A 54 52.73 -21.96 -1.52
C PHE A 54 52.58 -21.91 -3.04
N GLY A 55 52.97 -22.95 -3.75
CA GLY A 55 53.04 -22.98 -5.21
C GLY A 55 52.03 -23.92 -5.85
N TYR A 56 51.91 -23.79 -7.17
CA TYR A 56 51.17 -24.73 -7.99
C TYR A 56 52.00 -26.00 -8.16
N ARG A 57 51.39 -27.16 -7.99
CA ARG A 57 52.02 -28.47 -8.11
C ARG A 57 52.72 -28.64 -9.45
N GLU A 58 52.03 -28.32 -10.54
CA GLU A 58 52.51 -28.56 -11.90
C GLU A 58 53.60 -27.57 -12.35
N LYS A 59 53.67 -26.39 -11.75
CA LYS A 59 54.60 -25.33 -12.17
C LYS A 59 55.76 -25.11 -11.19
N THR A 60 55.51 -25.10 -9.88
CA THR A 60 56.54 -24.75 -8.90
C THR A 60 57.19 -25.99 -8.33
N VAL A 61 56.41 -27.00 -7.96
CA VAL A 61 56.95 -28.19 -7.29
C VAL A 61 57.68 -29.11 -8.26
N ILE A 62 57.10 -29.39 -9.42
CA ILE A 62 57.73 -30.26 -10.44
C ILE A 62 59.09 -29.70 -10.88
N TRP A 63 59.17 -28.39 -11.15
CA TRP A 63 60.42 -27.74 -11.51
C TRP A 63 61.48 -27.84 -10.40
N LEU A 64 61.10 -27.61 -9.14
CA LEU A 64 62.02 -27.76 -8.01
C LEU A 64 62.45 -29.21 -7.78
N ALA A 65 61.57 -30.18 -8.02
CA ALA A 65 61.91 -31.60 -7.98
C ALA A 65 62.94 -31.98 -9.05
N TYR A 66 62.77 -31.48 -10.28
CA TYR A 66 63.76 -31.65 -11.34
C TYR A 66 65.11 -31.04 -10.98
N VAL A 67 65.13 -29.79 -10.50
CA VAL A 67 66.38 -29.13 -10.08
C VAL A 67 67.07 -29.91 -8.96
N SER A 68 66.31 -30.36 -7.96
CA SER A 68 66.83 -31.12 -6.82
C SER A 68 67.39 -32.48 -7.26
N PHE A 69 66.74 -33.16 -8.20
CA PHE A 69 67.22 -34.42 -8.75
C PHE A 69 68.55 -34.25 -9.50
N PHE A 70 68.68 -33.21 -10.33
CA PHE A 70 69.94 -32.90 -11.02
C PHE A 70 71.06 -32.49 -10.05
N GLN A 71 70.72 -31.82 -8.94
CA GLN A 71 71.69 -31.51 -7.88
C GLN A 71 72.22 -32.77 -7.20
N VAL A 72 71.36 -33.76 -6.93
CA VAL A 72 71.77 -35.06 -6.38
C VAL A 72 72.69 -35.82 -7.34
N VAL A 73 72.37 -35.84 -8.64
CA VAL A 73 73.21 -36.45 -9.67
C VAL A 73 74.56 -35.71 -9.79
N GLY A 74 74.56 -34.38 -9.77
CA GLY A 74 75.79 -33.57 -9.79
C GLY A 74 76.67 -33.81 -8.57
N LEU A 75 76.07 -33.92 -7.38
CA LEU A 75 76.78 -34.23 -6.13
C LEU A 75 77.46 -35.60 -6.19
N SER A 76 76.79 -36.60 -6.76
CA SER A 76 77.35 -37.94 -6.96
C SER A 76 78.58 -37.91 -7.89
N LEU A 77 78.54 -37.13 -8.97
CA LEU A 77 79.67 -36.97 -9.89
C LEU A 77 80.86 -36.24 -9.25
N VAL A 78 80.59 -35.17 -8.48
CA VAL A 78 81.64 -34.38 -7.80
C VAL A 78 82.34 -35.19 -6.71
N ARG A 79 81.56 -35.96 -5.92
CA ARG A 79 82.10 -36.81 -4.85
C ARG A 79 82.68 -38.14 -5.36
N GLN A 80 82.49 -38.45 -6.65
CA GLN A 80 82.84 -39.74 -7.27
C GLN A 80 82.26 -40.95 -6.51
N ASP A 81 81.12 -40.74 -5.85
CA ASP A 81 80.48 -41.73 -5.00
C ASP A 81 79.04 -41.96 -5.49
N TYR A 82 78.79 -43.18 -5.97
CA TYR A 82 77.49 -43.59 -6.48
C TYR A 82 76.52 -43.96 -5.36
N THR A 83 76.97 -44.09 -4.11
CA THR A 83 76.10 -44.34 -2.95
C THR A 83 75.23 -43.12 -2.59
N VAL A 84 75.58 -41.93 -3.11
CA VAL A 84 74.78 -40.70 -3.01
C VAL A 84 73.40 -40.85 -3.67
N ILE A 85 73.30 -41.57 -4.79
CA ILE A 85 72.02 -41.71 -5.50
C ILE A 85 70.99 -42.48 -4.64
N PRO A 86 71.25 -43.70 -4.15
CA PRO A 86 70.29 -44.42 -3.31
C PRO A 86 70.06 -43.79 -1.94
N GLN A 87 70.92 -42.88 -1.46
CA GLN A 87 70.72 -42.18 -0.19
C GLN A 87 69.81 -40.94 -0.32
N PHE A 88 69.88 -40.21 -1.43
CA PHE A 88 69.20 -38.91 -1.58
C PHE A 88 67.96 -38.96 -2.49
N VAL A 89 67.87 -39.93 -3.39
CA VAL A 89 66.72 -40.05 -4.32
C VAL A 89 65.45 -40.58 -3.65
N PRO A 90 65.48 -41.62 -2.78
CA PRO A 90 64.24 -42.12 -2.17
C PRO A 90 63.45 -41.08 -1.37
N PRO A 91 64.07 -40.22 -0.53
CA PRO A 91 63.34 -39.17 0.21
C PRO A 91 62.71 -38.14 -0.73
N LEU A 92 63.42 -37.78 -1.81
CA LEU A 92 62.92 -36.88 -2.84
C LEU A 92 61.70 -37.48 -3.55
N LEU A 93 61.78 -38.74 -3.96
CA LEU A 93 60.68 -39.42 -4.65
C LEU A 93 59.43 -39.57 -3.78
N ILE A 94 59.60 -39.95 -2.51
CA ILE A 94 58.48 -40.03 -1.56
C ILE A 94 57.85 -38.65 -1.36
N THR A 95 58.67 -37.60 -1.25
CA THR A 95 58.18 -36.22 -1.09
C THR A 95 57.39 -35.78 -2.31
N VAL A 96 57.90 -36.03 -3.52
CA VAL A 96 57.21 -35.71 -4.78
C VAL A 96 55.90 -36.49 -4.90
N LEU A 97 55.88 -37.78 -4.53
CA LEU A 97 54.70 -38.64 -4.60
C LEU A 97 53.61 -38.17 -3.63
N LEU A 98 53.97 -37.82 -2.40
CA LEU A 98 53.04 -37.26 -1.42
C LEU A 98 52.45 -35.93 -1.91
N ILE A 99 53.28 -35.05 -2.46
CA ILE A 99 52.83 -33.78 -3.02
C ILE A 99 51.90 -34.01 -4.22
N TRP A 100 52.18 -34.99 -5.07
CA TRP A 100 51.34 -35.28 -6.23
C TRP A 100 49.98 -35.90 -5.86
N LEU A 101 49.88 -36.57 -4.72
CA LEU A 101 48.62 -37.13 -4.23
C LEU A 101 47.69 -36.06 -3.62
N PHE A 102 48.25 -35.00 -3.03
CA PHE A 102 47.46 -33.97 -2.35
C PHE A 102 47.51 -32.62 -3.08
N GLU A 103 46.34 -32.01 -3.32
CA GLU A 103 46.29 -30.65 -3.88
C GLU A 103 46.93 -29.64 -2.92
N SER A 104 47.64 -28.65 -3.48
CA SER A 104 48.21 -27.56 -2.68
C SER A 104 47.10 -26.77 -1.99
N PRO A 105 47.28 -26.32 -0.73
CA PRO A 105 46.37 -25.39 -0.08
C PRO A 105 46.11 -24.11 -0.89
N VAL A 106 47.09 -23.64 -1.67
CA VAL A 106 46.93 -22.46 -2.53
C VAL A 106 46.06 -22.77 -3.73
N GLU A 107 46.24 -23.92 -4.37
CA GLU A 107 45.40 -24.36 -5.50
C GLU A 107 43.92 -24.45 -5.10
N LYS A 108 43.64 -25.03 -3.92
CA LYS A 108 42.28 -25.11 -3.39
C LYS A 108 41.66 -23.72 -3.18
N ARG A 109 42.39 -22.81 -2.54
CA ARG A 109 41.91 -21.43 -2.33
C ARG A 109 41.68 -20.68 -3.63
N VAL A 110 42.55 -20.85 -4.62
CA VAL A 110 42.39 -20.18 -5.91
C VAL A 110 41.17 -20.73 -6.64
N LYS A 111 40.95 -22.06 -6.65
CA LYS A 111 39.74 -22.66 -7.21
C LYS A 111 38.47 -22.13 -6.53
N GLU A 112 38.44 -22.11 -5.20
CA GLU A 112 37.32 -21.55 -4.43
C GLU A 112 37.07 -20.07 -4.76
N LEU A 113 38.14 -19.27 -4.88
CA LEU A 113 38.02 -17.86 -5.26
C LEU A 113 37.50 -17.68 -6.70
N GLU A 114 37.94 -18.51 -7.64
CA GLU A 114 37.45 -18.49 -9.02
C GLU A 114 35.99 -18.90 -9.12
N GLU A 115 35.57 -19.94 -8.38
CA GLU A 115 34.17 -20.36 -8.30
C GLU A 115 33.29 -19.29 -7.67
N ASN A 116 33.73 -18.69 -6.57
CA ASN A 116 33.01 -17.60 -5.92
C ASN A 116 32.92 -16.37 -6.82
N ARG A 117 33.99 -16.05 -7.54
CA ARG A 117 33.99 -14.96 -8.53
C ARG A 117 32.96 -15.21 -9.62
N LYS A 118 32.91 -16.41 -10.20
CA LYS A 118 31.93 -16.76 -11.23
C LYS A 118 30.49 -16.64 -10.71
N LYS A 119 30.22 -17.15 -9.50
CA LYS A 119 28.90 -17.01 -8.86
C LYS A 119 28.51 -15.55 -8.67
N LEU A 120 29.44 -14.72 -8.19
CA LEU A 120 29.19 -13.28 -8.02
C LEU A 120 28.98 -12.57 -9.36
N GLU A 121 29.71 -12.94 -10.41
CA GLU A 121 29.49 -12.40 -11.77
C GLU A 121 28.10 -12.80 -12.31
N GLU A 122 27.64 -14.04 -12.09
CA GLU A 122 26.29 -14.49 -12.46
C GLU A 122 25.19 -13.77 -11.67
N GLU A 123 25.37 -13.59 -10.36
CA GLU A 123 24.43 -12.84 -9.51
C GLU A 123 24.36 -11.36 -9.93
N LEU A 124 25.49 -10.76 -10.28
CA LEU A 124 25.54 -9.37 -10.75
C LEU A 124 24.75 -9.20 -12.06
N LEU A 125 24.92 -10.10 -13.03
CA LEU A 125 24.17 -10.07 -14.29
C LEU A 125 22.66 -10.21 -14.06
N ARG A 126 22.23 -11.11 -13.17
CA ARG A 126 20.81 -11.24 -12.82
C ARG A 126 20.25 -9.97 -12.18
N ASN A 127 21.02 -9.35 -11.28
CA ASN A 127 20.61 -8.10 -10.65
C ASN A 127 20.51 -6.95 -11.68
N GLU A 128 21.40 -6.88 -12.67
CA GLU A 128 21.32 -5.90 -13.75
C GLU A 128 20.08 -6.10 -14.63
N GLU A 129 19.73 -7.35 -14.95
CA GLU A 129 18.50 -7.68 -15.67
C GLU A 129 17.24 -7.32 -14.86
N GLU A 130 17.22 -7.61 -13.56
CA GLU A 130 16.11 -7.23 -12.68
C GLU A 130 15.97 -5.70 -12.57
N LEU A 131 17.08 -4.97 -12.44
CA LEU A 131 17.09 -3.52 -12.41
C LEU A 131 16.53 -2.90 -13.70
N SER A 132 16.89 -3.44 -14.87
CA SER A 132 16.36 -2.95 -16.14
C SER A 132 14.85 -3.16 -16.25
N ARG A 133 14.34 -4.35 -15.90
CA ARG A 133 12.90 -4.63 -15.84
C ARG A 133 12.15 -3.73 -14.87
N LEU A 134 12.68 -3.51 -13.67
CA LEU A 134 12.07 -2.61 -12.70
C LEU A 134 12.05 -1.17 -13.20
N THR A 135 13.09 -0.73 -13.91
CA THR A 135 13.15 0.61 -14.50
C THR A 135 12.09 0.80 -15.58
N GLU A 136 11.86 -0.21 -16.43
CA GLU A 136 10.78 -0.21 -17.42
C GLU A 136 9.40 -0.15 -16.75
N GLN A 137 9.16 -0.96 -15.72
CA GLN A 137 7.92 -0.93 -14.95
C GLN A 137 7.66 0.43 -14.30
N ILE A 138 8.70 1.05 -13.73
CA ILE A 138 8.61 2.40 -13.16
C ILE A 138 8.21 3.42 -14.22
N ASN A 139 8.74 3.33 -15.44
CA ASN A 139 8.38 4.24 -16.52
C ASN A 139 6.92 4.07 -16.96
N ILE A 140 6.46 2.82 -17.12
CA ILE A 140 5.05 2.52 -17.43
C ILE A 140 4.12 3.07 -16.35
N LEU A 141 4.48 2.89 -15.06
CA LEU A 141 3.69 3.41 -13.95
C LEU A 141 3.66 4.95 -13.91
N LYS A 142 4.77 5.61 -14.27
CA LYS A 142 4.80 7.08 -14.39
C LYS A 142 3.86 7.57 -15.48
N GLU A 143 3.89 6.95 -16.65
CA GLU A 143 2.98 7.29 -17.76
C GLU A 143 1.51 7.10 -17.36
N LEU A 144 1.20 5.99 -16.65
CA LEU A 144 -0.14 5.73 -16.12
C LEU A 144 -0.58 6.81 -15.12
N ILE A 145 0.30 7.21 -14.20
CA ILE A 145 0.02 8.26 -13.20
C ILE A 145 -0.25 9.60 -13.89
N GLU A 146 0.54 9.96 -14.92
CA GLU A 146 0.31 11.17 -15.69
C GLU A 146 -1.03 11.13 -16.46
N GLY A 147 -1.38 9.98 -17.04
CA GLY A 147 -2.67 9.76 -17.69
C GLY A 147 -3.84 9.95 -16.73
N LEU A 148 -3.80 9.26 -15.59
CA LEU A 148 -4.82 9.36 -14.55
C LEU A 148 -4.93 10.78 -13.96
N SER A 149 -3.81 11.49 -13.83
CA SER A 149 -3.82 12.88 -13.36
C SER A 149 -4.54 13.81 -14.34
N LYS A 150 -4.35 13.61 -15.65
CA LYS A 150 -5.05 14.38 -16.69
C LYS A 150 -6.54 14.04 -16.73
N GLU A 151 -6.90 12.78 -16.59
CA GLU A 151 -8.30 12.35 -16.52
C GLU A 151 -8.99 12.94 -15.30
N LYS A 152 -8.33 12.91 -14.13
CA LYS A 152 -8.84 13.53 -12.91
C LYS A 152 -9.08 15.03 -13.10
N GLU A 153 -8.13 15.76 -13.68
CA GLU A 153 -8.28 17.19 -13.93
C GLU A 153 -9.47 17.48 -14.87
N ASN A 154 -9.67 16.65 -15.90
CA ASN A 154 -10.82 16.77 -16.80
C ASN A 154 -12.15 16.52 -16.10
N ILE A 155 -12.22 15.49 -15.25
CA ILE A 155 -13.41 15.17 -14.44
C ILE A 155 -13.72 16.29 -13.46
N GLU A 156 -12.72 16.85 -12.78
CA GLU A 156 -12.89 17.98 -11.87
C GLU A 156 -13.46 19.21 -12.59
N LYS A 157 -12.94 19.53 -13.79
CA LYS A 157 -13.49 20.61 -14.63
C LYS A 157 -14.93 20.35 -15.07
N GLN A 158 -15.27 19.12 -15.43
CA GLN A 158 -16.64 18.76 -15.81
C GLN A 158 -17.60 18.88 -14.62
N LEU A 159 -17.18 18.42 -13.44
CA LEU A 159 -17.97 18.49 -12.21
C LEU A 159 -18.21 19.94 -11.78
N GLU A 160 -17.22 20.82 -11.96
CA GLU A 160 -17.37 22.24 -11.66
C GLU A 160 -18.35 22.93 -12.62
N ARG A 161 -18.33 22.58 -13.92
CA ARG A 161 -19.34 23.05 -14.88
C ARG A 161 -20.75 22.60 -14.51
N LEU A 162 -20.92 21.31 -14.20
CA LEU A 162 -22.22 20.77 -13.80
C LEU A 162 -22.76 21.43 -12.53
N LYS A 163 -21.89 21.72 -11.54
CA LYS A 163 -22.30 22.48 -10.35
C LYS A 163 -22.74 23.91 -10.67
N GLN A 164 -22.08 24.58 -11.61
CA GLN A 164 -22.48 25.91 -12.04
C GLN A 164 -23.84 25.86 -12.76
N GLU A 165 -24.02 24.90 -13.67
CA GLU A 165 -25.29 24.67 -14.36
C GLU A 165 -26.43 24.38 -13.37
N GLU A 166 -26.24 23.47 -12.42
CA GLU A 166 -27.21 23.16 -11.37
C GLU A 166 -27.57 24.40 -10.55
N SER A 167 -26.57 25.25 -10.22
CA SER A 167 -26.82 26.47 -9.45
C SER A 167 -27.66 27.50 -10.22
N ILE A 168 -27.43 27.62 -11.52
CA ILE A 168 -28.18 28.52 -12.41
C ILE A 168 -29.62 28.01 -12.54
N GLU A 169 -29.80 26.71 -12.76
CA GLU A 169 -31.10 26.08 -12.88
C GLU A 169 -31.92 26.20 -11.58
N ARG A 170 -31.29 25.97 -10.42
CA ARG A 170 -31.94 26.20 -9.12
C ARG A 170 -32.41 27.65 -8.94
N GLN A 171 -31.59 28.63 -9.31
CA GLN A 171 -31.99 30.03 -9.23
C GLN A 171 -33.14 30.36 -10.19
N ALA A 172 -33.14 29.78 -11.39
CA ALA A 172 -34.23 29.95 -12.34
C ALA A 172 -35.55 29.36 -11.80
N LEU A 173 -35.50 28.15 -11.24
CA LEU A 173 -36.64 27.48 -10.61
C LEU A 173 -37.16 28.24 -9.39
N GLU A 174 -36.27 28.80 -8.56
CA GLU A 174 -36.67 29.65 -7.42
C GLU A 174 -37.42 30.90 -7.89
N ARG A 175 -36.94 31.57 -8.95
CA ARG A 175 -37.64 32.73 -9.53
C ARG A 175 -39.00 32.35 -10.11
N GLU A 176 -39.08 31.25 -10.84
CA GLU A 176 -40.35 30.76 -11.40
C GLU A 176 -41.35 30.42 -10.28
N LYS A 177 -40.89 29.80 -9.19
CA LYS A 177 -41.69 29.53 -8.00
C LYS A 177 -42.21 30.81 -7.35
N GLU A 178 -41.38 31.84 -7.22
CA GLU A 178 -41.80 33.14 -6.69
C GLU A 178 -42.85 33.81 -7.58
N GLU A 179 -42.68 33.75 -8.90
CA GLU A 179 -43.63 34.31 -9.85
C GLU A 179 -44.97 33.57 -9.82
N LEU A 180 -44.94 32.24 -9.77
CA LEU A 180 -46.14 31.40 -9.62
C LEU A 180 -46.87 31.71 -8.31
N ASN A 181 -46.15 31.86 -7.19
CA ASN A 181 -46.75 32.23 -5.91
C ASN A 181 -47.44 33.60 -5.98
N ARG A 182 -46.84 34.60 -6.63
CA ARG A 182 -47.48 35.91 -6.83
C ARG A 182 -48.76 35.80 -7.66
N ARG A 183 -48.73 35.05 -8.77
CA ARG A 183 -49.92 34.82 -9.60
C ARG A 183 -51.01 34.09 -8.82
N LEU A 184 -50.64 33.15 -7.97
CA LEU A 184 -51.57 32.40 -7.13
C LEU A 184 -52.25 33.30 -6.10
N GLU A 185 -51.50 34.21 -5.45
CA GLU A 185 -52.07 35.22 -4.54
C GLU A 185 -53.00 36.20 -5.26
N GLU A 186 -52.64 36.66 -6.46
CA GLU A 186 -53.49 37.52 -7.28
C GLU A 186 -54.79 36.82 -7.68
N ASN A 187 -54.70 35.56 -8.11
CA ASN A 187 -55.88 34.77 -8.46
C ASN A 187 -56.78 34.50 -7.26
N GLN A 188 -56.20 34.24 -6.08
CA GLN A 188 -56.97 34.12 -4.83
C GLN A 188 -57.73 35.41 -4.49
N LYS A 189 -57.12 36.59 -4.69
CA LYS A 189 -57.80 37.88 -4.49
C LYS A 189 -58.96 38.05 -5.48
N LYS A 190 -58.73 37.79 -6.77
CA LYS A 190 -59.79 37.86 -7.80
C LYS A 190 -60.95 36.91 -7.49
N LEU A 191 -60.66 35.70 -7.02
CA LEU A 191 -61.66 34.72 -6.62
C LEU A 191 -62.54 35.23 -5.47
N LYS A 192 -61.94 35.87 -4.46
CA LYS A 192 -62.69 36.51 -3.37
C LYS A 192 -63.59 37.64 -3.89
N ASP A 193 -63.08 38.52 -4.73
CA ASP A 193 -63.87 39.60 -5.33
C ASP A 193 -65.04 39.07 -6.17
N TYR A 194 -64.81 37.99 -6.94
CA TYR A 194 -65.87 37.33 -7.70
C TYR A 194 -66.90 36.67 -6.81
N MET A 195 -66.49 35.98 -5.74
CA MET A 195 -67.42 35.41 -4.75
C MET A 195 -68.29 36.50 -4.12
N GLU A 196 -67.71 37.63 -3.70
CA GLU A 196 -68.48 38.74 -3.12
C GLU A 196 -69.47 39.35 -4.12
N ARG A 197 -69.07 39.48 -5.40
CA ARG A 197 -69.98 39.93 -6.47
C ARG A 197 -71.11 38.95 -6.69
N LEU A 198 -70.82 37.65 -6.70
CA LEU A 198 -71.80 36.59 -6.90
C LEU A 198 -72.79 36.58 -5.73
N GLU A 199 -72.34 36.73 -4.48
CA GLU A 199 -73.24 36.87 -3.33
C GLU A 199 -74.15 38.09 -3.44
N LYS A 200 -73.61 39.26 -3.82
CA LYS A 200 -74.40 40.49 -4.02
C LYS A 200 -75.45 40.30 -5.12
N LEU A 201 -75.06 39.77 -6.27
CA LEU A 201 -75.97 39.48 -7.38
C LEU A 201 -77.05 38.47 -6.97
N THR A 202 -76.70 37.44 -6.21
CA THR A 202 -77.66 36.44 -5.72
C THR A 202 -78.71 37.07 -4.79
N ARG A 203 -78.29 38.02 -3.94
CA ARG A 203 -79.22 38.79 -3.07
C ARG A 203 -80.13 39.70 -3.89
N VAL A 204 -79.57 40.51 -4.78
CA VAL A 204 -80.34 41.43 -5.65
C VAL A 204 -81.31 40.66 -6.54
N ASN A 205 -80.91 39.50 -7.04
CA ASN A 205 -81.77 38.67 -7.88
C ASN A 205 -82.94 38.05 -7.07
N LYS A 206 -82.73 37.71 -5.80
CA LYS A 206 -83.84 37.33 -4.89
C LYS A 206 -84.80 38.49 -4.65
N GLU A 207 -84.28 39.68 -4.35
CA GLU A 207 -85.10 40.89 -4.12
C GLU A 207 -85.90 41.28 -5.37
N LEU A 208 -85.30 41.16 -6.56
CA LEU A 208 -85.99 41.36 -7.84
C LEU A 208 -87.08 40.31 -8.08
N PHE A 209 -86.82 39.05 -7.72
CA PHE A 209 -87.82 37.98 -7.84
C PHE A 209 -89.03 38.28 -6.97
N GLU A 210 -88.80 38.67 -5.70
CA GLU A 210 -89.85 39.06 -4.75
C GLU A 210 -90.64 40.29 -5.25
N MET A 211 -89.97 41.32 -5.79
CA MET A 211 -90.64 42.49 -6.38
C MET A 211 -91.48 42.14 -7.60
N ILE A 212 -91.00 41.26 -8.48
CA ILE A 212 -91.75 40.81 -9.67
C ILE A 212 -92.98 39.99 -9.27
N GLU A 213 -92.87 39.13 -8.26
CA GLU A 213 -94.01 38.39 -7.69
C GLU A 213 -95.07 39.37 -7.15
N ILE A 214 -94.65 40.35 -6.36
CA ILE A 214 -95.54 41.38 -5.79
C ILE A 214 -96.21 42.24 -6.89
N MET A 215 -95.49 42.58 -7.97
CA MET A 215 -96.07 43.34 -9.09
C MET A 215 -97.01 42.50 -9.95
N GLN A 216 -96.75 41.20 -10.13
CA GLN A 216 -97.67 40.29 -10.81
C GLN A 216 -98.98 40.09 -10.03
N GLU A 217 -98.93 40.14 -8.71
CA GLU A 217 -100.12 40.06 -7.86
C GLU A 217 -100.94 41.37 -7.80
N LYS A 218 -100.35 42.54 -8.11
CA LYS A 218 -101.00 43.85 -7.86
C LYS A 218 -101.54 44.64 -9.06
N GLU A 219 -101.18 44.39 -10.33
CA GLU A 219 -101.80 45.12 -11.46
C GLU A 219 -101.93 44.32 -12.78
N PRO A 220 -103.13 44.23 -13.40
CA PRO A 220 -103.27 43.57 -14.70
C PRO A 220 -103.00 44.47 -15.93
N LYS A 221 -103.02 45.82 -15.85
CA LYS A 221 -102.95 46.67 -17.06
C LYS A 221 -102.32 48.05 -16.79
N GLY A 222 -100.98 48.11 -16.72
CA GLY A 222 -100.25 49.40 -16.59
C GLY A 222 -98.74 49.35 -16.89
N GLY A 223 -97.99 48.38 -16.36
CA GLY A 223 -96.51 48.41 -16.35
C GLY A 223 -95.76 47.71 -17.50
N LYS A 224 -96.16 47.86 -18.77
CA LYS A 224 -95.50 47.11 -19.89
C LYS A 224 -94.04 47.50 -20.14
N GLU A 225 -93.63 48.75 -19.92
CA GLU A 225 -92.24 49.19 -20.18
C GLU A 225 -91.25 48.75 -19.10
N GLU A 226 -91.63 48.79 -17.81
CA GLU A 226 -90.80 48.27 -16.71
C GLU A 226 -90.64 46.76 -16.78
N LEU A 227 -91.70 46.02 -17.14
CA LEU A 227 -91.63 44.58 -17.37
C LEU A 227 -90.67 44.21 -18.51
N ILE A 228 -90.57 45.05 -19.55
CA ILE A 228 -89.63 44.83 -20.65
C ILE A 228 -88.19 45.13 -20.21
N ARG A 229 -87.96 46.20 -19.44
CA ARG A 229 -86.63 46.50 -18.86
C ARG A 229 -86.15 45.38 -17.93
N LEU A 230 -87.01 44.92 -17.01
CA LEU A 230 -86.71 43.80 -16.12
C LEU A 230 -86.45 42.49 -16.88
N ARG A 231 -87.13 42.24 -18.00
CA ARG A 231 -86.84 41.08 -18.87
C ARG A 231 -85.50 41.21 -19.60
N GLN A 232 -85.12 42.41 -20.03
CA GLN A 232 -83.80 42.65 -20.64
C GLN A 232 -82.68 42.49 -19.63
N GLU A 233 -82.87 42.99 -18.42
CA GLU A 233 -81.94 42.84 -17.31
C GLU A 233 -81.79 41.38 -16.89
N ARG A 234 -82.90 40.62 -16.83
CA ARG A 234 -82.88 39.16 -16.67
C ARG A 234 -82.07 38.46 -17.76
N LYS A 235 -82.25 38.85 -19.03
CA LYS A 235 -81.49 38.26 -20.15
C LYS A 235 -79.99 38.56 -20.02
N ARG A 236 -79.63 39.73 -19.50
CA ARG A 236 -78.24 40.11 -19.26
C ARG A 236 -77.64 39.31 -18.10
N LEU A 237 -78.33 39.24 -16.96
CA LEU A 237 -77.92 38.45 -15.80
C LEU A 237 -77.83 36.95 -16.13
N SER A 238 -78.73 36.43 -16.96
CA SER A 238 -78.66 35.03 -17.42
C SER A 238 -77.42 34.75 -18.28
N ARG A 239 -76.95 35.72 -19.07
CA ARG A 239 -75.70 35.55 -19.84
C ARG A 239 -74.48 35.60 -18.94
N GLU A 240 -74.47 36.51 -17.96
CA GLU A 240 -73.39 36.58 -16.97
C GLU A 240 -73.32 35.31 -16.11
N LEU A 241 -74.46 34.69 -15.77
CA LEU A 241 -74.51 33.39 -15.08
C LEU A 241 -73.91 32.27 -15.92
N ILE A 242 -74.17 32.24 -17.22
CA ILE A 242 -73.60 31.23 -18.13
C ILE A 242 -72.08 31.42 -18.23
N GLN A 243 -71.60 32.65 -18.38
CA GLN A 243 -70.17 32.96 -18.41
C GLN A 243 -69.47 32.57 -17.10
N LEU A 244 -70.13 32.77 -15.96
CA LEU A 244 -69.59 32.33 -14.67
C LEU A 244 -69.57 30.80 -14.52
N GLN A 245 -70.54 30.09 -15.10
CA GLN A 245 -70.51 28.62 -15.14
C GLN A 245 -69.36 28.10 -16.00
N GLU A 246 -69.13 28.69 -17.17
CA GLU A 246 -68.00 28.31 -18.05
C GLU A 246 -66.65 28.52 -17.35
N LEU A 247 -66.45 29.66 -16.67
CA LEU A 247 -65.26 29.94 -15.88
C LEU A 247 -65.06 28.96 -14.71
N LEU A 248 -66.16 28.50 -14.11
CA LEU A 248 -66.11 27.55 -13.00
C LEU A 248 -65.78 26.14 -13.49
N GLU A 249 -66.24 25.76 -14.69
CA GLU A 249 -65.83 24.52 -15.35
C GLU A 249 -64.34 24.53 -15.70
N GLU A 250 -63.82 25.62 -16.29
CA GLU A 250 -62.39 25.79 -16.59
C GLU A 250 -61.53 25.65 -15.32
N LEU A 251 -61.88 26.35 -14.25
CA LEU A 251 -61.16 26.25 -12.97
C LEU A 251 -61.25 24.85 -12.37
N SER A 252 -62.36 24.13 -12.56
CA SER A 252 -62.48 22.75 -12.08
C SER A 252 -61.54 21.80 -12.84
N GLN A 253 -61.40 21.98 -14.15
CA GLN A 253 -60.49 21.19 -14.98
C GLN A 253 -59.03 21.47 -14.59
N GLU A 254 -58.66 22.74 -14.41
CA GLU A 254 -57.32 23.13 -13.98
C GLU A 254 -56.97 22.55 -12.60
N ASN A 255 -57.93 22.49 -11.68
CA ASN A 255 -57.74 21.87 -10.37
C ASN A 255 -57.55 20.35 -10.46
N ILE A 256 -58.26 19.67 -11.37
CA ILE A 256 -58.05 18.24 -11.64
C ILE A 256 -56.63 18.00 -12.18
N GLU A 257 -56.17 18.79 -13.14
CA GLU A 257 -54.81 18.69 -13.69
C GLU A 257 -53.74 18.94 -12.61
N LEU A 258 -53.92 19.94 -11.76
CA LEU A 258 -53.01 20.23 -10.66
C LEU A 258 -52.98 19.09 -9.64
N SER A 259 -54.13 18.50 -9.32
CA SER A 259 -54.22 17.34 -8.42
C SER A 259 -53.46 16.13 -8.98
N GLN A 260 -53.58 15.86 -10.28
CA GLN A 260 -52.82 14.80 -10.95
C GLN A 260 -51.32 15.07 -10.94
N ARG A 261 -50.89 16.31 -11.19
CA ARG A 261 -49.47 16.70 -11.10
C ARG A 261 -48.93 16.51 -9.68
N TYR A 262 -49.72 16.87 -8.67
CA TYR A 262 -49.37 16.66 -7.26
C TYR A 262 -49.20 15.19 -6.92
N GLU A 263 -50.11 14.31 -7.36
CA GLU A 263 -49.98 12.86 -7.16
C GLU A 263 -48.74 12.29 -7.83
N ASN A 264 -48.42 12.72 -9.06
CA ASN A 264 -47.21 12.29 -9.77
C ASN A 264 -45.93 12.70 -9.02
N ILE A 265 -45.86 13.95 -8.54
CA ILE A 265 -44.72 14.44 -7.75
C ILE A 265 -44.61 13.66 -6.44
N LYS A 266 -45.74 13.38 -5.77
CA LYS A 266 -45.77 12.60 -4.54
C LYS A 266 -45.23 11.18 -4.76
N GLN A 267 -45.62 10.52 -5.86
CA GLN A 267 -45.09 9.20 -6.20
C GLN A 267 -43.59 9.21 -6.51
N ALA A 268 -43.10 10.25 -7.20
CA ALA A 268 -41.67 10.42 -7.45
C ALA A 268 -40.89 10.59 -6.15
N PHE A 269 -41.40 11.43 -5.23
CA PHE A 269 -40.81 11.63 -3.91
C PHE A 269 -40.76 10.34 -3.08
N GLU A 270 -41.84 9.55 -3.08
CA GLU A 270 -41.87 8.24 -2.40
C GLU A 270 -40.90 7.22 -3.00
N LYS A 271 -40.53 7.34 -4.28
CA LYS A 271 -39.47 6.51 -4.87
C LYS A 271 -38.08 6.93 -4.39
N GLU A 272 -37.76 8.22 -4.45
CA GLU A 272 -36.47 8.73 -3.97
C GLU A 272 -36.25 8.44 -2.49
N LEU A 273 -37.33 8.52 -1.68
CA LEU A 273 -37.25 8.22 -0.25
C LEU A 273 -36.91 6.74 0.00
N ARG A 274 -37.45 5.83 -0.80
CA ARG A 274 -37.10 4.40 -0.77
C ARG A 274 -35.65 4.14 -1.20
N GLU A 275 -35.18 4.79 -2.27
CA GLU A 275 -33.78 4.68 -2.70
C GLU A 275 -32.81 5.16 -1.62
N LYS A 276 -33.14 6.26 -0.94
CA LYS A 276 -32.35 6.77 0.19
C LYS A 276 -32.30 5.78 1.35
N GLU A 277 -33.39 5.09 1.66
CA GLU A 277 -33.42 4.06 2.70
C GLU A 277 -32.57 2.84 2.33
N LEU A 278 -32.63 2.39 1.06
CA LEU A 278 -31.78 1.31 0.56
C LEU A 278 -30.29 1.66 0.67
N LEU A 279 -29.90 2.86 0.24
CA LEU A 279 -28.52 3.33 0.34
C LEU A 279 -28.04 3.43 1.79
N LYS A 280 -28.91 3.80 2.74
CA LYS A 280 -28.56 3.79 4.17
C LYS A 280 -28.29 2.38 4.68
N LEU A 281 -29.12 1.40 4.30
CA LEU A 281 -28.91 0.00 4.68
C LEU A 281 -27.61 -0.55 4.09
N GLU A 282 -27.27 -0.19 2.86
CA GLU A 282 -26.01 -0.59 2.24
C GLU A 282 -24.79 -0.02 2.99
N ILE A 283 -24.86 1.26 3.41
CA ILE A 283 -23.84 1.87 4.25
C ILE A 283 -23.72 1.17 5.61
N GLU A 284 -24.84 0.80 6.23
CA GLU A 284 -24.83 0.07 7.51
C GLU A 284 -24.22 -1.33 7.37
N ASN A 285 -24.55 -2.04 6.29
CA ASN A 285 -23.94 -3.35 5.98
C ASN A 285 -22.43 -3.24 5.74
N LEU A 286 -21.97 -2.23 5.01
CA LEU A 286 -20.55 -1.95 4.80
C LEU A 286 -19.84 -1.57 6.11
N LYS A 287 -20.51 -0.84 7.00
CA LYS A 287 -19.98 -0.58 8.35
C LYS A 287 -19.91 -1.85 9.19
N GLY A 288 -20.92 -2.71 9.10
CA GLY A 288 -20.95 -4.01 9.78
C GLY A 288 -19.83 -4.94 9.34
N SER A 289 -19.56 -5.03 8.03
CA SER A 289 -18.46 -5.85 7.49
C SER A 289 -17.09 -5.33 7.91
N LEU A 290 -16.92 -4.00 8.03
CA LEU A 290 -15.71 -3.38 8.57
C LEU A 290 -15.50 -3.70 10.06
N VAL A 291 -16.58 -3.70 10.87
CA VAL A 291 -16.50 -4.06 12.29
C VAL A 291 -16.15 -5.54 12.46
N SER A 292 -16.81 -6.44 11.73
CA SER A 292 -16.48 -7.87 11.76
C SER A 292 -15.03 -8.13 11.33
N SER A 293 -14.53 -7.41 10.31
CA SER A 293 -13.13 -7.50 9.92
C SER A 293 -12.21 -7.03 11.05
N LYS A 294 -12.55 -5.94 11.76
CA LYS A 294 -11.79 -5.46 12.93
C LYS A 294 -11.69 -6.53 14.01
N ASP A 295 -12.79 -7.15 14.37
CA ASP A 295 -12.84 -8.15 15.43
C ASP A 295 -11.99 -9.39 15.07
N ILE A 296 -12.04 -9.82 13.80
CA ILE A 296 -11.19 -10.92 13.29
C ILE A 296 -9.70 -10.58 13.41
N TYR A 297 -9.29 -9.37 13.01
CA TYR A 297 -7.88 -8.96 13.12
C TYR A 297 -7.44 -8.77 14.58
N GLU A 298 -8.33 -8.33 15.45
CA GLU A 298 -8.07 -8.19 16.89
C GLU A 298 -7.85 -9.57 17.53
N GLU A 299 -8.68 -10.57 17.19
CA GLU A 299 -8.48 -11.95 17.61
C GLU A 299 -7.17 -12.55 17.07
N ILE A 300 -6.89 -12.38 15.78
CA ILE A 300 -5.64 -12.85 15.16
C ILE A 300 -4.43 -12.23 15.86
N PHE A 301 -4.41 -10.91 16.06
CA PHE A 301 -3.27 -10.26 16.71
C PHE A 301 -3.08 -10.68 18.16
N ASN A 302 -4.16 -10.91 18.90
CA ASN A 302 -4.08 -11.45 20.26
C ASN A 302 -3.55 -12.90 20.30
N ILE A 303 -3.76 -13.70 19.26
CA ILE A 303 -3.26 -15.08 19.16
C ILE A 303 -1.78 -15.11 18.76
N PHE A 304 -1.35 -14.26 17.82
CA PHE A 304 -0.01 -14.33 17.25
C PHE A 304 1.05 -13.48 18.00
N PHE A 305 0.66 -12.48 18.78
CA PHE A 305 1.58 -11.54 19.42
C PHE A 305 1.41 -11.44 20.94
N ASP A 306 1.98 -12.41 21.67
CA ASP A 306 1.88 -12.47 23.13
C ASP A 306 2.51 -11.30 23.90
N ASN A 307 3.56 -10.68 23.34
CA ASN A 307 4.27 -9.56 23.97
C ASN A 307 3.85 -8.19 23.44
N ILE A 308 2.81 -8.11 22.59
CA ILE A 308 2.34 -6.86 21.99
C ILE A 308 0.88 -6.58 22.37
N GLU A 309 0.59 -5.34 22.76
CA GLU A 309 -0.75 -4.80 22.92
C GLU A 309 -0.99 -3.76 21.81
N PHE A 310 -2.17 -3.80 21.18
CA PHE A 310 -2.53 -2.88 20.12
C PHE A 310 -3.58 -1.88 20.60
N GLU A 311 -3.42 -0.59 20.29
CA GLU A 311 -4.55 0.34 20.39
C GLU A 311 -5.55 0.10 19.25
N GLU A 312 -6.85 0.29 19.52
CA GLU A 312 -7.91 0.09 18.52
C GLU A 312 -7.68 0.85 17.21
N LYS A 313 -7.05 2.02 17.29
CA LYS A 313 -6.73 2.85 16.13
C LYS A 313 -5.65 2.20 15.26
N ALA A 314 -4.65 1.54 15.86
CA ALA A 314 -3.60 0.84 15.13
C ALA A 314 -4.15 -0.35 14.34
N ILE A 315 -5.14 -1.07 14.89
CA ILE A 315 -5.82 -2.18 14.18
C ILE A 315 -6.60 -1.65 12.97
N ARG A 316 -7.33 -0.54 13.12
CA ARG A 316 -8.05 0.08 12.00
C ARG A 316 -7.12 0.56 10.89
N GLU A 317 -6.00 1.17 11.27
CA GLU A 317 -4.98 1.61 10.32
C GLU A 317 -4.35 0.42 9.60
N PHE A 318 -4.09 -0.68 10.30
CA PHE A 318 -3.60 -1.91 9.69
C PHE A 318 -4.56 -2.50 8.65
N ILE A 319 -5.89 -2.48 8.90
CA ILE A 319 -6.89 -3.00 7.97
C ILE A 319 -6.87 -2.23 6.64
N GLN A 320 -6.62 -0.92 6.69
CA GLN A 320 -6.59 -0.03 5.53
C GLN A 320 -5.30 -0.15 4.70
N LEU A 321 -4.27 -0.87 5.19
CA LEU A 321 -3.04 -1.10 4.44
C LEU A 321 -3.26 -2.03 3.25
N ASN A 322 -2.47 -1.82 2.18
CA ASN A 322 -2.40 -2.75 1.06
C ASN A 322 -1.71 -4.07 1.47
N VAL A 323 -1.85 -5.12 0.65
CA VAL A 323 -1.38 -6.47 0.99
C VAL A 323 0.14 -6.53 1.21
N GLU A 324 0.91 -5.76 0.44
CA GLU A 324 2.37 -5.68 0.55
C GLU A 324 2.81 -5.01 1.86
N ALA A 325 2.21 -3.85 2.21
CA ALA A 325 2.49 -3.19 3.48
C ALA A 325 2.08 -4.07 4.67
N LYS A 326 0.95 -4.79 4.59
CA LYS A 326 0.54 -5.72 5.64
C LYS A 326 1.61 -6.78 5.92
N LYS A 327 2.23 -7.35 4.88
CA LYS A 327 3.30 -8.35 5.03
C LYS A 327 4.54 -7.75 5.72
N GLU A 328 4.98 -6.57 5.29
CA GLU A 328 6.14 -5.91 5.89
C GLU A 328 5.89 -5.50 7.34
N PHE A 329 4.69 -4.97 7.64
CA PHE A 329 4.31 -4.62 9.01
C PHE A 329 4.21 -5.84 9.92
N ILE A 330 3.67 -6.97 9.43
CA ILE A 330 3.63 -8.22 10.18
C ILE A 330 5.06 -8.71 10.50
N LYS A 331 5.99 -8.68 9.53
CA LYS A 331 7.39 -9.07 9.78
C LYS A 331 8.03 -8.24 10.88
N GLU A 332 7.90 -6.92 10.82
CA GLU A 332 8.44 -6.01 11.84
C GLU A 332 7.76 -6.18 13.21
N LEU A 333 6.45 -6.46 13.25
CA LEU A 333 5.74 -6.78 14.49
C LEU A 333 6.21 -8.11 15.09
N PHE A 334 6.49 -9.13 14.28
CA PHE A 334 7.11 -10.37 14.78
C PHE A 334 8.50 -10.13 15.36
N LEU A 335 9.31 -9.30 14.70
CA LEU A 335 10.62 -8.90 15.24
C LEU A 335 10.47 -8.14 16.57
N LEU A 336 9.46 -7.28 16.70
CA LEU A 336 9.17 -6.58 17.96
C LEU A 336 8.72 -7.56 19.05
N ASN A 337 7.90 -8.56 18.71
CA ASN A 337 7.37 -9.56 19.64
C ASN A 337 8.49 -10.44 20.25
N MET A 338 9.55 -10.69 19.48
CA MET A 338 10.71 -11.50 19.90
C MET A 338 11.76 -10.70 20.69
N LYS A 339 11.69 -9.37 20.73
CA LYS A 339 12.69 -8.50 21.37
C LYS A 339 12.38 -8.22 22.83
N ASN A 340 13.44 -8.15 23.64
CA ASN A 340 13.35 -7.88 25.07
C ASN A 340 13.42 -6.38 25.38
N TYR A 341 12.98 -5.99 26.59
CA TYR A 341 12.90 -4.60 27.04
C TYR A 341 14.22 -3.81 26.98
N ASP A 342 15.36 -4.52 26.98
CA ASP A 342 16.71 -3.94 26.99
C ASP A 342 17.25 -3.63 25.57
N ASP A 343 16.53 -4.00 24.52
CA ASP A 343 16.95 -3.76 23.15
C ASP A 343 16.85 -2.28 22.78
N LYS A 344 17.91 -1.74 22.17
CA LYS A 344 18.00 -0.32 21.79
C LYS A 344 17.17 -0.03 20.55
N PHE A 345 16.07 0.71 20.72
CA PHE A 345 15.27 1.27 19.62
C PHE A 345 15.47 2.78 19.46
N GLU A 346 15.19 3.30 18.27
CA GLU A 346 15.24 4.75 18.02
C GLU A 346 14.13 5.48 18.81
N SER A 347 14.52 6.30 19.78
CA SER A 347 13.59 7.17 20.51
C SER A 347 13.17 8.39 19.68
N MET A 348 11.90 8.78 19.74
CA MET A 348 11.42 10.03 19.14
C MET A 348 11.89 11.25 19.94
N LYS A 349 12.57 12.19 19.27
CA LYS A 349 12.99 13.47 19.87
C LYS A 349 11.75 14.29 20.25
N GLY A 350 11.63 14.69 21.52
CA GLY A 350 10.55 15.56 22.02
C GLY A 350 9.35 14.86 22.66
N TYR A 351 9.31 13.53 22.69
CA TYR A 351 8.22 12.73 23.29
C TYR A 351 8.77 11.79 24.37
N LYS A 352 8.02 11.56 25.46
CA LYS A 352 8.48 10.68 26.55
C LYS A 352 8.16 9.22 26.20
N ASN A 353 9.17 8.35 26.17
CA ASN A 353 9.03 6.89 26.05
C ASN A 353 8.31 6.39 24.78
N ILE A 354 8.42 7.10 23.66
CA ILE A 354 7.92 6.65 22.35
C ILE A 354 9.08 6.23 21.47
N LEU A 355 8.96 5.02 20.94
CA LEU A 355 9.89 4.37 20.06
C LEU A 355 9.26 4.22 18.67
N LYS A 356 10.11 4.09 17.65
CA LYS A 356 9.67 3.92 16.26
C LYS A 356 10.43 2.79 15.56
N LEU A 357 9.69 1.98 14.80
CA LEU A 357 10.23 1.07 13.80
C LEU A 357 9.99 1.66 12.41
N LYS A 358 10.87 1.31 11.47
CA LYS A 358 10.84 1.78 10.08
C LYS A 358 10.75 0.57 9.13
N PRO A 359 9.56 -0.05 8.98
CA PRO A 359 9.33 -0.95 7.86
C PRO A 359 9.58 -0.22 6.53
N ALA A 360 9.95 -0.95 5.49
CA ALA A 360 10.10 -0.38 4.14
C ALA A 360 8.82 0.37 3.74
N GLY A 361 8.92 1.70 3.54
CA GLY A 361 7.79 2.55 3.15
C GLY A 361 6.88 3.04 4.29
N GLY A 362 7.19 2.79 5.57
CA GLY A 362 6.29 3.16 6.68
C GLY A 362 6.93 3.37 8.05
N ARG A 363 6.09 3.59 9.07
CA ARG A 363 6.50 3.73 10.48
C ARG A 363 5.50 3.07 11.41
N ILE A 364 6.02 2.35 12.40
CA ILE A 364 5.24 1.83 13.53
C ILE A 364 5.65 2.62 14.77
N TYR A 365 4.68 3.25 15.43
CA TYR A 365 4.91 3.96 16.69
C TYR A 365 4.44 3.09 17.85
N PHE A 366 5.31 2.91 18.84
CA PHE A 366 5.01 2.07 19.99
C PHE A 366 5.63 2.65 21.26
N THR A 367 5.09 2.22 22.40
CA THR A 367 5.52 2.62 23.73
C THR A 367 5.51 1.40 24.66
N PHE A 368 5.90 1.59 25.91
CA PHE A 368 5.80 0.54 26.92
C PHE A 368 4.40 0.56 27.52
N GLY A 369 3.68 -0.56 27.41
CA GLY A 369 2.39 -0.78 28.06
C GLY A 369 2.54 -1.02 29.56
N GLU A 370 1.45 -0.82 30.31
CA GLU A 370 1.42 -0.92 31.79
C GLU A 370 1.74 -2.35 32.29
N LYS A 371 1.51 -3.37 31.46
CA LYS A 371 1.72 -4.79 31.81
C LYS A 371 3.10 -5.34 31.47
N LYS A 372 4.11 -4.50 31.24
CA LYS A 372 5.39 -4.91 30.64
C LYS A 372 5.10 -5.70 29.35
N ARG A 373 4.47 -5.04 28.38
CA ARG A 373 4.27 -5.48 26.99
C ARG A 373 4.52 -4.29 26.07
N TRP A 374 4.91 -4.54 24.83
CA TRP A 374 5.06 -3.49 23.82
C TRP A 374 3.67 -3.00 23.41
N LYS A 375 3.38 -1.70 23.53
CA LYS A 375 2.08 -1.14 23.14
C LYS A 375 2.20 -0.37 21.83
N VAL A 376 1.61 -0.90 20.76
CA VAL A 376 1.58 -0.25 19.44
C VAL A 376 0.47 0.80 19.43
N LEU A 377 0.86 2.05 19.18
CA LEU A 377 -0.02 3.22 19.21
C LEU A 377 -0.63 3.53 17.85
N GLY A 378 0.11 3.27 16.77
CA GLY A 378 -0.35 3.58 15.42
C GLY A 378 0.64 3.18 14.33
N MET A 379 0.11 3.01 13.13
CA MET A 379 0.81 2.54 11.95
C MET A 379 0.61 3.55 10.81
N LEU A 380 1.71 4.03 10.23
CA LEU A 380 1.68 4.96 9.12
C LEU A 380 2.35 4.34 7.89
N TRP A 381 1.62 4.31 6.78
CA TRP A 381 2.15 4.00 5.46
C TRP A 381 2.39 5.29 4.67
N GLY A 382 3.60 5.45 4.13
CA GLY A 382 3.98 6.62 3.34
C GLY A 382 5.25 7.31 3.83
N GLU A 383 6.05 7.77 2.87
CA GLU A 383 7.35 8.41 3.11
C GLU A 383 7.32 9.94 3.12
N ASP A 384 6.16 10.60 2.97
CA ASP A 384 6.10 12.06 2.99
C ASP A 384 6.27 12.64 4.41
N ASP A 385 7.28 13.48 4.61
CA ASP A 385 7.61 14.09 5.90
C ASP A 385 6.52 15.06 6.40
N LYS A 386 5.69 15.64 5.52
CA LYS A 386 4.56 16.47 5.94
C LYS A 386 3.44 15.64 6.57
N THR A 387 3.06 14.52 5.96
CA THR A 387 2.03 13.62 6.48
C THR A 387 2.49 12.93 7.76
N LYS A 388 3.77 12.53 7.83
CA LYS A 388 4.41 12.02 9.05
C LYS A 388 4.30 13.00 10.22
N ASN A 389 4.64 14.28 9.99
CA ASN A 389 4.61 15.30 11.03
C ASN A 389 3.18 15.62 11.50
N ARG A 390 2.21 15.65 10.58
CA ARG A 390 0.79 15.80 10.91
C ARG A 390 0.28 14.62 11.73
N TYR A 391 0.56 13.40 11.28
CA TYR A 391 0.14 12.18 11.95
C TYR A 391 0.74 12.06 13.37
N VAL A 392 2.03 12.37 13.53
CA VAL A 392 2.68 12.46 14.86
C VAL A 392 2.01 13.52 15.74
N ARG A 393 1.66 14.68 15.18
CA ARG A 393 0.96 15.76 15.90
C ARG A 393 -0.48 15.44 16.25
N GLU A 394 -1.13 14.48 15.61
CA GLU A 394 -2.52 14.08 15.94
C GLU A 394 -2.55 12.85 16.86
N LEU A 395 -1.65 11.89 16.63
CA LEU A 395 -1.57 10.63 17.38
C LEU A 395 -0.87 10.80 18.73
N LEU A 396 0.26 11.53 18.77
CA LEU A 396 1.16 11.55 19.93
C LEU A 396 0.97 12.79 20.83
N VAL A 397 -0.11 13.58 20.62
CA VAL A 397 -0.44 14.77 21.44
C VAL A 397 -0.42 14.44 22.94
N LYS A 398 -1.01 13.29 23.29
CA LYS A 398 -1.15 12.83 24.69
C LYS A 398 0.19 12.50 25.37
N TYR A 399 1.26 12.35 24.58
CA TYR A 399 2.58 11.94 25.05
C TYR A 399 3.66 13.01 24.80
N LYS A 400 3.23 14.20 24.36
CA LYS A 400 4.09 15.37 24.17
C LYS A 400 4.47 15.94 25.55
N ARG A 401 5.75 16.25 25.74
CA ARG A 401 6.26 16.85 26.98
C ARG A 401 5.73 18.26 27.20
#